data_AF-A0A8R7TQL0-F1
#
_entry.id   AF-A0A8R7TQL0-F1
#
_cell.length_a   1.000
_cell.length_b   1.000
_cell.length_c   1.000
_cell.angle_alpha   90.00
_cell.angle_beta   90.00
_cell.angle_gamma   90.00
#
_symmetry.space_group_name_H-M   'P 1'
#
loop_
_entity.id
_entity.type
_entity.pdbx_description
1 polymer ?
#
loop_
_entity_poly.entity_id
_entity_poly.type
_entity_poly.pdbx_seq_one_letter_code
_entity_poly.pdbx_strand_id
1 'polypeptide(L)'
;MVMNTKHHRENWLEGSGGVSDLNTNSNEWTELWHIKVSSKLKVFLWRLAQHSIPSMDVLHRRNMSTTRRCALYGCDDSWRHALLECTMSRCI
;
A
#
# COMPACT_ATOMS: atom_id res chain seq x y z
N MET A 1 -25.33 8.46 -21.35
CA MET A 1 -24.45 9.28 -20.48
C MET A 1 -25.21 10.30 -19.60
N VAL A 2 -26.48 10.64 -19.90
CA VAL A 2 -27.28 11.62 -19.13
C VAL A 2 -28.01 11.02 -17.91
N MET A 3 -28.17 9.70 -17.83
CA MET A 3 -28.86 9.06 -16.69
C MET A 3 -27.98 8.82 -15.45
N ASN A 4 -26.66 8.74 -15.63
CA ASN A 4 -25.71 8.51 -14.53
C ASN A 4 -25.59 9.72 -13.60
N THR A 5 -25.73 10.93 -14.14
CA THR A 5 -25.68 12.19 -13.37
C THR A 5 -26.96 12.42 -12.56
N LYS A 6 -28.08 11.82 -12.95
CA LYS A 6 -29.35 11.90 -12.20
C LYS A 6 -29.29 11.05 -10.93
N HIS A 7 -28.83 9.80 -11.04
CA HIS A 7 -28.67 8.92 -9.86
C HIS A 7 -27.71 9.50 -8.83
N HIS A 8 -26.59 10.10 -9.26
CA HIS A 8 -25.63 10.71 -8.32
C HIS A 8 -26.23 11.89 -7.54
N ARG A 9 -27.16 12.65 -8.15
CA ARG A 9 -27.87 13.74 -7.46
C ARG A 9 -28.95 13.24 -6.53
N GLU A 10 -29.64 12.16 -6.89
CA GLU A 10 -30.67 11.53 -6.05
C GLU A 10 -30.06 10.87 -4.82
N ASN A 11 -28.95 10.14 -4.97
CA ASN A 11 -28.18 9.57 -3.84
C ASN A 11 -27.68 10.62 -2.85
N TRP A 12 -27.34 11.83 -3.33
CA TRP A 12 -26.92 12.94 -2.47
C TRP A 12 -28.07 13.54 -1.65
N LEU A 13 -29.30 13.54 -2.20
CA LEU A 13 -30.49 14.09 -1.53
C LEU A 13 -31.06 13.14 -0.47
N GLU A 14 -30.91 11.82 -0.64
CA GLU A 14 -31.45 10.82 0.28
C GLU A 14 -30.55 10.53 1.49
N GLY A 15 -29.38 11.17 1.60
CA GLY A 15 -28.45 10.93 2.73
C GLY A 15 -27.97 9.47 2.82
N SER A 16 -28.19 8.68 1.78
CA SER A 16 -27.66 7.33 1.64
C SER A 16 -26.26 7.46 1.07
N GLY A 17 -25.31 7.82 1.95
CA GLY A 17 -23.90 7.76 1.64
C GLY A 17 -23.62 6.37 1.08
N GLY A 18 -23.23 6.30 -0.19
CA GLY A 18 -23.02 5.05 -0.88
C GLY A 18 -22.19 4.13 0.00
N VAL A 19 -22.74 2.95 0.32
CA VAL A 19 -22.04 1.90 1.03
C VAL A 19 -20.83 1.54 0.18
N SER A 20 -19.72 2.22 0.43
CA SER A 20 -18.41 1.70 0.08
C SER A 20 -18.29 0.43 0.89
N ASP A 21 -17.96 -0.70 0.26
CA ASP A 21 -17.87 -2.02 0.87
C ASP A 21 -16.97 -2.04 2.13
N LEU A 22 -17.50 -1.59 3.26
CA LEU A 22 -16.83 -1.53 4.55
C LEU A 22 -16.54 -2.95 5.07
N ASN A 23 -17.31 -3.93 4.60
CA ASN A 23 -17.24 -5.30 5.06
C ASN A 23 -16.11 -6.12 4.41
N THR A 24 -15.72 -5.78 3.17
CA THR A 24 -14.65 -6.51 2.44
C THR A 24 -13.25 -6.04 2.84
N ASN A 25 -13.15 -4.87 3.47
CA ASN A 25 -11.87 -4.28 3.88
C ASN A 25 -11.61 -4.41 5.39
N SER A 26 -12.66 -4.62 6.20
CA SER A 26 -12.53 -4.66 7.67
C SER A 26 -11.86 -5.94 8.17
N ASN A 27 -12.02 -7.05 7.46
CA ASN A 27 -11.46 -8.36 7.79
C ASN A 27 -9.94 -8.45 7.52
N GLU A 28 -9.46 -7.92 6.38
CA GLU A 28 -8.05 -8.02 5.98
C GLU A 28 -7.10 -7.34 6.98
N TRP A 29 -7.46 -6.16 7.48
CA TRP A 29 -6.64 -5.46 8.47
C TRP A 29 -6.72 -6.09 9.86
N THR A 30 -7.88 -6.66 10.21
CA THR A 30 -8.09 -7.34 11.50
C THR A 30 -7.14 -8.52 11.64
N GLU A 31 -6.97 -9.32 10.58
CA GLU A 31 -6.05 -10.45 10.56
C GLU A 31 -4.59 -10.04 10.82
N LEU A 32 -4.12 -8.94 10.21
CA LEU A 32 -2.75 -8.44 10.41
C LEU A 32 -2.47 -8.12 11.89
N TRP A 33 -3.45 -7.57 12.61
CA TRP A 33 -3.29 -7.23 14.02
C TRP A 33 -3.35 -8.44 14.96
N HIS A 34 -3.98 -9.54 14.54
CA HIS A 34 -4.04 -10.79 15.31
C HIS A 34 -2.75 -11.61 15.26
N ILE A 35 -1.81 -11.30 14.35
CA ILE A 35 -0.52 -11.99 14.27
C ILE A 35 0.25 -11.88 15.60
N LYS A 36 0.77 -13.00 16.11
CA LYS A 36 1.57 -13.08 17.35
C LYS A 36 3.03 -12.63 17.13
N VAL A 37 3.21 -11.37 16.73
CA VAL A 37 4.53 -10.72 16.59
C VAL A 37 4.57 -9.41 17.39
N SER A 38 5.77 -8.86 17.60
CA SER A 38 5.93 -7.57 18.28
C SER A 38 5.23 -6.44 17.52
N SER A 39 4.76 -5.41 18.22
CA SER A 39 4.05 -4.28 17.62
C SER A 39 4.85 -3.58 16.53
N LYS A 40 6.18 -3.53 16.66
CA LYS A 40 7.09 -2.97 15.66
C LYS A 40 6.98 -3.72 14.32
N LEU A 41 6.91 -5.05 14.35
CA LEU A 41 6.75 -5.86 13.15
C LEU A 41 5.36 -5.71 12.52
N LYS A 42 4.30 -5.56 13.33
CA LYS A 42 2.95 -5.29 12.82
C LYS A 42 2.90 -3.98 12.04
N VAL A 43 3.46 -2.91 12.60
CA VAL A 43 3.54 -1.60 11.92
C VAL A 43 4.36 -1.70 10.63
N PHE A 44 5.46 -2.46 10.65
CA PHE A 44 6.25 -2.71 9.45
C PHE A 44 5.44 -3.43 8.36
N LEU A 45 4.77 -4.53 8.70
CA LEU A 45 3.91 -5.29 7.78
C LEU A 45 2.77 -4.42 7.23
N TRP A 46 2.15 -3.60 8.08
CA TRP A 46 1.11 -2.67 7.66
C TRP A 46 1.63 -1.63 6.65
N ARG A 47 2.86 -1.13 6.84
CA ARG A 47 3.52 -0.23 5.87
C ARG A 47 3.86 -0.94 4.56
N LEU A 48 4.30 -2.20 4.64
CA LEU A 48 4.60 -3.05 3.49
C LEU A 48 3.35 -3.28 2.65
N ALA A 49 2.25 -3.69 3.29
CA ALA A 49 0.96 -3.95 2.64
C ALA A 49 0.42 -2.70 1.89
N GLN A 50 0.60 -1.51 2.47
CA GLN A 50 0.21 -0.25 1.83
C GLN A 50 1.22 0.27 0.79
N HIS A 51 2.25 -0.50 0.45
CA HIS A 51 3.28 -0.08 -0.50
C HIS A 51 3.92 1.29 -0.14
N SER A 52 4.12 1.51 1.17
CA SER A 52 4.57 2.79 1.74
C SER A 52 6.01 2.78 2.25
N ILE A 53 6.70 1.64 2.12
CA ILE A 53 8.12 1.51 2.43
C ILE A 53 8.93 2.33 1.40
N PRO A 54 9.96 3.07 1.83
CA PRO A 54 10.78 3.88 0.93
C PRO A 54 11.77 3.00 0.15
N SER A 55 11.29 2.26 -0.83
CA SER A 55 12.10 1.63 -1.88
C SER A 55 12.26 2.59 -3.07
N MET A 56 13.30 2.42 -3.90
CA MET A 56 13.55 3.36 -5.00
C MET A 56 12.43 3.36 -6.05
N ASP A 57 11.70 2.26 -6.21
CA ASP A 57 10.48 2.23 -7.03
C ASP A 57 9.40 3.21 -6.50
N VAL A 58 9.17 3.24 -5.18
CA VAL A 58 8.23 4.13 -4.49
C VAL A 58 8.72 5.56 -4.54
N LEU A 59 10.01 5.79 -4.29
CA LEU A 59 10.60 7.12 -4.34
C LEU A 59 10.50 7.71 -5.74
N HIS A 60 10.82 6.94 -6.77
CA HIS A 60 10.66 7.37 -8.16
C HIS A 60 9.20 7.58 -8.52
N ARG A 61 8.27 6.71 -8.10
CA ARG A 61 6.83 6.89 -8.33
C ARG A 61 6.31 8.20 -7.73
N ARG A 62 6.91 8.63 -6.61
CA ARG A 62 6.59 9.89 -5.93
C ARG A 62 7.43 11.07 -6.42
N ASN A 63 8.18 10.94 -7.51
CA ASN A 63 9.09 11.97 -8.05
C ASN A 63 10.15 12.46 -7.04
N MET A 64 10.51 11.63 -6.05
CA MET A 64 11.57 11.91 -5.08
C MET A 64 12.92 11.30 -5.50
N SER A 65 12.94 10.44 -6.52
CA SER A 65 14.14 9.86 -7.09
C SER A 65 14.07 9.93 -8.61
N THR A 66 15.22 10.17 -9.24
CA THR A 66 15.39 10.15 -10.70
C THR A 66 15.57 8.74 -11.26
N THR A 67 15.82 7.75 -10.41
CA THR A 67 16.01 6.34 -10.80
C THR A 67 15.17 5.39 -9.94
N ARG A 68 14.75 4.28 -10.53
CA ARG A 68 14.07 3.16 -9.86
C ARG A 68 15.03 2.06 -9.42
N ARG A 69 16.31 2.23 -9.76
CA ARG A 69 17.34 1.22 -9.56
C ARG A 69 17.91 1.30 -8.16
N CYS A 70 18.22 0.14 -7.60
CA CYS A 70 18.94 -0.02 -6.35
C CYS A 70 20.30 0.67 -6.48
N ALA A 71 20.62 1.55 -5.54
CA ALA A 71 21.87 2.31 -5.55
C ALA A 71 23.12 1.42 -5.42
N LEU A 72 22.95 0.19 -4.93
CA LEU A 72 24.04 -0.75 -4.66
C LEU A 72 24.31 -1.70 -5.83
N TYR A 73 23.26 -2.20 -6.46
CA TYR A 73 23.35 -3.27 -7.47
C TYR A 73 22.83 -2.87 -8.85
N GLY A 74 22.18 -1.71 -8.98
CA GLY A 74 21.72 -1.18 -10.26
C GLY A 74 20.51 -1.92 -10.88
N CYS A 75 19.99 -2.96 -10.24
CA CYS A 75 18.73 -3.63 -10.63
C CYS A 75 17.51 -2.85 -10.10
N ASP A 76 16.31 -3.16 -10.58
CA ASP A 76 15.08 -2.52 -10.08
C ASP A 76 14.84 -2.81 -8.60
N ASP A 77 14.58 -1.76 -7.84
CA ASP A 77 14.45 -1.81 -6.38
C ASP A 77 12.98 -1.85 -5.97
N SER A 78 12.39 -3.04 -6.03
CA SER A 78 11.08 -3.33 -5.44
C SER A 78 11.20 -3.58 -3.94
N TRP A 79 10.08 -3.59 -3.21
CA TRP A 79 10.06 -4.00 -1.80
C TRP A 79 10.71 -5.39 -1.59
N ARG A 80 10.51 -6.31 -2.54
CA ARG A 80 11.07 -7.66 -2.49
C ARG A 80 12.58 -7.63 -2.66
N HIS A 81 13.07 -6.81 -3.61
CA HIS A 81 14.51 -6.59 -3.75
C HIS A 81 15.09 -5.98 -2.48
N ALA A 82 14.54 -4.86 -2.03
CA ALA A 82 15.03 -4.11 -0.87
C ALA A 82 15.08 -4.94 0.43
N LEU A 83 14.14 -5.88 0.62
CA LEU A 83 14.00 -6.62 1.87
C LEU A 83 14.52 -8.07 1.84
N LEU A 84 14.55 -8.72 0.67
CA LEU A 84 14.83 -10.17 0.59
C LEU A 84 15.96 -10.53 -0.38
N GLU A 85 16.13 -9.77 -1.48
CA GLU A 85 17.05 -10.18 -2.55
C GLU A 85 18.33 -9.33 -2.58
N CYS A 86 18.27 -8.09 -2.11
CA CYS A 86 19.43 -7.21 -2.01
C CYS A 86 20.43 -7.84 -1.06
N THR A 87 21.70 -7.97 -1.48
CA THR A 87 22.74 -8.59 -0.65
C THR A 87 22.90 -7.89 0.71
N MET A 88 22.65 -6.58 0.79
CA MET A 88 22.64 -5.85 2.06
C MET A 88 21.48 -6.24 2.99
N SER A 89 20.33 -6.65 2.43
CA SER A 89 19.22 -7.19 3.23
C SER A 89 19.51 -8.58 3.80
N ARG A 90 20.47 -9.31 3.20
CA ARG A 90 20.89 -10.65 3.63
C ARG A 90 21.94 -10.64 4.74
N CYS A 91 22.49 -9.48 5.09
CA CYS A 91 23.41 -9.34 6.21
C CYS A 91 22.61 -9.28 7.53
N ILE A 92 22.45 -10.44 8.17
CA ILE A 92 22.07 -10.62 9.57
C ILE A 92 23.20 -11.34 10.30
#